data_AF-A0A7J2HH78-F1
#
_entry.id   AF-A0A7J2HH78-F1
#
_cell.length_a   1.000
_cell.length_b   1.000
_cell.length_c   1.000
_cell.angle_alpha   90.00
_cell.angle_beta   90.00
_cell.angle_gamma   90.00
#
_symmetry.space_group_name_H-M   'P 1'
#
loop_
_entity.id
_entity.type
_entity.pdbx_description
1 polymer ?
#
loop_
_entity_poly.entity_id
_entity_poly.type
_entity_poly.pdbx_seq_one_letter_code
_entity_poly.pdbx_strand_id
1 'polypeptide(L)'
;VLGIEAARAAIVRELKQVLDEQGLDVDIRHLMIVADMMTLNGSVKQVGRHGVVRLKERPLARAAFEISVQTLIDAAVRGEVDHLRGNVERIIIGKEVKIGTGLVSLLMSYPGVADGSGKEEKEAG
;
A
#
# COMPACT_ATOMS: atom_id res chain seq x y z
N VAL A 1 7.10 -6.90 30.26
CA VAL A 1 7.25 -6.86 28.79
C VAL A 1 7.36 -5.41 28.36
N LEU A 2 8.29 -5.05 27.46
CA LEU A 2 8.72 -3.66 27.17
C LEU A 2 7.85 -2.90 26.13
N GLY A 3 6.84 -3.54 25.53
CA GLY A 3 5.92 -2.91 24.58
C GLY A 3 6.33 -3.01 23.10
N ILE A 4 5.44 -2.54 22.21
CA ILE A 4 5.59 -2.67 20.75
C ILE A 4 6.75 -1.84 20.18
N GLU A 5 7.03 -0.68 20.78
CA GLU A 5 8.11 0.20 20.33
C GLU A 5 9.50 -0.38 20.68
N ALA A 6 9.61 -1.04 21.84
CA ALA A 6 10.79 -1.80 22.19
C ALA A 6 11.01 -3.01 21.24
N ALA A 7 9.92 -3.66 20.80
CA ALA A 7 9.98 -4.71 19.80
C ALA A 7 10.45 -4.17 18.43
N ARG A 8 9.91 -3.03 17.98
CA ARG A 8 10.36 -2.35 16.75
C ARG A 8 11.85 -2.04 16.79
N ALA A 9 12.32 -1.43 17.88
CA ALA A 9 13.73 -1.11 18.06
C ALA A 9 14.63 -2.37 18.11
N ALA A 10 14.13 -3.47 18.69
CA ALA A 10 14.84 -4.75 18.69
C ALA A 10 14.97 -5.33 17.27
N ILE A 11 13.90 -5.29 16.47
CA ILE A 11 13.91 -5.76 15.06
C ILE A 11 14.96 -4.98 14.25
N VAL A 12 15.01 -3.66 14.36
CA VAL A 12 16.00 -2.85 13.63
C VAL A 12 17.43 -3.23 13.99
N ARG A 13 17.72 -3.41 15.29
CA ARG A 13 19.07 -3.80 15.74
C ARG A 13 19.47 -5.18 15.24
N GLU A 14 18.57 -6.15 15.37
CA GLU A 14 18.84 -7.52 14.94
C GLU A 14 19.06 -7.63 13.43
N LEU A 15 18.20 -6.97 12.64
CA LEU A 15 18.35 -6.93 11.18
C LEU A 15 19.69 -6.31 10.78
N LYS A 16 20.09 -5.21 11.42
CA LYS A 16 21.36 -4.55 11.11
C LYS A 16 22.54 -5.46 11.46
N GLN A 17 22.52 -6.09 12.64
CA GLN A 17 23.56 -7.01 13.07
C GLN A 17 23.73 -8.19 12.11
N VAL A 18 22.64 -8.86 11.74
CA VAL A 18 22.70 -10.02 10.81
C VAL A 18 23.23 -9.60 9.45
N LEU A 19 22.80 -8.46 8.91
CA LEU A 19 23.26 -7.99 7.60
C LEU A 19 24.74 -7.59 7.63
N ASP A 20 25.19 -6.92 8.70
CA ASP A 20 26.59 -6.54 8.88
C ASP A 20 27.48 -7.80 9.05
N GLU A 21 27.02 -8.81 9.78
CA GLU A 21 27.71 -10.11 9.92
C GLU A 21 27.83 -10.86 8.58
N GLN A 22 26.88 -10.69 7.65
CA GLN A 22 26.96 -11.23 6.29
C GLN A 22 27.76 -10.33 5.32
N GLY A 23 28.31 -9.20 5.80
CA GLY A 23 29.05 -8.24 4.97
C GLY A 23 28.18 -7.44 4.01
N LEU A 24 26.87 -7.33 4.26
CA LEU A 24 25.92 -6.59 3.45
C LEU A 24 25.75 -5.17 3.99
N ASP A 25 26.18 -4.18 3.21
CA ASP A 25 25.95 -2.78 3.55
C ASP A 25 24.53 -2.34 3.16
N VAL A 26 23.65 -2.24 4.16
CA VAL A 26 22.29 -1.76 4.00
C VAL A 26 22.06 -0.53 4.87
N ASP A 27 21.56 0.53 4.25
CA ASP A 27 21.16 1.77 4.92
C ASP A 27 20.04 1.50 5.92
N ILE A 28 20.18 2.06 7.13
CA ILE A 28 19.26 1.87 8.25
C ILE A 28 17.82 2.27 7.92
N ARG A 29 17.60 3.21 6.99
CA ARG A 29 16.26 3.65 6.59
C ARG A 29 15.43 2.52 5.99
N HIS A 30 16.05 1.59 5.26
CA HIS A 30 15.35 0.41 4.73
C HIS A 30 14.91 -0.52 5.87
N LEU A 31 15.79 -0.72 6.86
CA LEU A 31 15.51 -1.56 8.02
C LEU A 31 14.42 -0.97 8.90
N MET A 32 14.43 0.36 9.07
CA MET A 32 13.38 1.09 9.78
C MET A 32 12.02 0.91 9.10
N ILE A 33 11.93 1.07 7.78
CA ILE A 33 10.66 0.90 7.05
C ILE A 33 10.11 -0.52 7.22
N VAL A 34 10.97 -1.54 7.18
CA VAL A 34 10.55 -2.94 7.40
C VAL A 34 10.03 -3.13 8.83
N ALA A 35 10.78 -2.66 9.83
CA ALA A 35 10.37 -2.78 11.23
C ALA A 35 9.06 -2.02 11.54
N ASP A 36 8.87 -0.84 10.94
CA ASP A 36 7.65 -0.05 11.05
C ASP A 36 6.46 -0.80 10.42
N MET A 37 6.62 -1.37 9.21
CA MET A 37 5.58 -2.21 8.59
C MET A 37 5.21 -3.42 9.45
N MET A 38 6.18 -4.02 10.14
CA MET A 38 5.93 -5.16 11.02
C MET A 38 5.19 -4.76 12.30
N THR A 39 5.23 -3.50 12.74
CA THR A 39 4.75 -3.09 14.08
C THR A 39 3.60 -2.08 14.07
N LEU A 40 3.23 -1.53 12.90
CA LEU A 40 2.24 -0.45 12.73
C LEU A 40 0.88 -0.67 13.44
N ASN A 41 0.39 -1.91 13.53
CA ASN A 41 -0.93 -2.21 14.11
C ASN A 41 -0.91 -2.56 15.61
N GLY A 42 0.19 -2.27 16.30
CA GLY A 42 0.32 -2.55 17.73
C GLY A 42 0.71 -3.99 18.07
N SER A 43 0.90 -4.86 17.07
CA SER A 43 1.41 -6.22 17.22
C SER A 43 2.49 -6.51 16.18
N VAL A 44 3.46 -7.36 16.50
CA VAL A 44 4.48 -7.76 15.52
C VAL A 44 3.86 -8.70 14.49
N LYS A 45 3.86 -8.28 13.23
CA LYS A 45 3.40 -9.09 12.08
C LYS A 45 4.60 -9.62 11.30
N GLN A 46 4.52 -10.88 10.92
CA GLN A 46 5.50 -11.48 10.00
C GLN A 46 5.43 -10.84 8.61
N VAL A 47 6.57 -10.76 7.93
CA VAL A 47 6.62 -10.44 6.50
C VAL A 47 6.27 -11.72 5.73
N GLY A 48 5.05 -11.80 5.20
CA GLY A 48 4.59 -12.99 4.47
C GLY A 48 3.07 -13.13 4.43
N ARG A 49 2.61 -14.28 3.91
CA ARG A 49 1.21 -14.55 3.54
C ARG A 49 0.19 -14.40 4.68
N HIS A 50 0.55 -14.74 5.92
CA HIS A 50 -0.37 -14.60 7.07
C HIS A 50 -0.14 -13.33 7.91
N GLY A 51 0.82 -12.47 7.53
CA GLY A 51 1.14 -11.25 8.26
C GLY A 51 0.76 -10.00 7.47
N VAL A 52 1.74 -9.25 6.98
CA VAL A 52 1.55 -7.96 6.28
C VAL A 52 0.60 -8.08 5.07
N VAL A 53 0.58 -9.23 4.39
CA VAL A 53 -0.27 -9.47 3.21
C VAL A 53 -1.76 -9.50 3.56
N ARG A 54 -2.12 -10.00 4.75
CA ARG A 54 -3.51 -10.06 5.21
C ARG A 54 -4.09 -8.68 5.54
N LEU A 55 -3.25 -7.64 5.59
CA LEU A 55 -3.67 -6.25 5.71
C LEU A 55 -4.23 -5.68 4.40
N LYS A 56 -4.02 -6.35 3.25
CA LYS A 56 -4.61 -5.90 1.99
C LYS A 56 -6.09 -6.24 1.99
N GLU A 57 -6.93 -5.23 2.16
CA GLU A 57 -8.39 -5.38 2.19
C GLU A 57 -8.98 -5.77 0.83
N ARG A 58 -8.25 -5.53 -0.26
CA ARG A 58 -8.81 -5.49 -1.61
C ARG A 58 -8.75 -6.85 -2.33
N PRO A 59 -9.86 -7.34 -2.92
CA PRO A 59 -9.93 -8.65 -3.56
C PRO A 59 -8.84 -8.91 -4.61
N LEU A 60 -8.61 -7.97 -5.54
CA LEU A 60 -7.63 -8.15 -6.60
C LEU A 60 -6.20 -8.14 -6.06
N ALA A 61 -5.94 -7.25 -5.10
CA ALA A 61 -4.63 -7.15 -4.47
C ALA A 61 -4.28 -8.39 -3.63
N ARG A 62 -5.27 -9.05 -3.01
CA ARG A 62 -5.09 -10.34 -2.31
C ARG A 62 -4.87 -11.48 -3.32
N ALA A 63 -5.70 -11.57 -4.36
CA ALA A 63 -5.63 -12.63 -5.36
C ALA A 63 -4.30 -12.65 -6.13
N ALA A 64 -3.66 -11.49 -6.30
CA ALA A 64 -2.37 -11.36 -6.97
C ALA A 64 -1.16 -11.78 -6.12
N PHE A 65 -1.29 -11.91 -4.79
CA PHE A 65 -0.16 -12.25 -3.93
C PHE A 65 -0.06 -13.77 -3.69
N GLU A 66 -1.18 -14.47 -3.40
CA GLU A 66 -1.22 -15.93 -3.23
C GLU A 66 -2.69 -16.44 -3.13
N ILE A 67 -2.93 -17.73 -3.41
CA ILE A 67 -4.26 -18.41 -3.40
C ILE A 67 -5.33 -17.66 -4.22
N SER A 68 -5.03 -17.39 -5.49
CA SER A 68 -5.85 -16.53 -6.36
C SER A 68 -7.29 -17.00 -6.53
N VAL A 69 -7.49 -18.28 -6.88
CA VAL A 69 -8.82 -18.83 -7.20
C VAL A 69 -9.75 -18.77 -5.98
N GLN A 70 -9.30 -19.27 -4.83
CA GLN A 70 -10.12 -19.28 -3.62
C GLN A 70 -10.44 -17.88 -3.14
N THR A 71 -9.49 -16.95 -3.21
CA THR A 71 -9.70 -15.55 -2.84
C THR A 71 -10.78 -14.88 -3.69
N LEU A 72 -10.81 -15.15 -5.00
CA LEU A 72 -11.82 -14.61 -5.89
C LEU A 72 -13.20 -15.23 -5.67
N ILE A 73 -13.27 -16.54 -5.40
CA ILE A 73 -14.53 -17.22 -5.05
C ILE A 73 -15.08 -16.64 -3.75
N ASP A 74 -14.26 -16.52 -2.71
CA ASP A 74 -14.68 -15.98 -1.41
C ASP A 74 -15.16 -14.52 -1.54
N ALA A 75 -14.44 -13.71 -2.32
CA ALA A 75 -14.83 -12.33 -2.61
C ALA A 75 -16.16 -12.25 -3.38
N ALA A 76 -16.37 -13.14 -4.35
CA ALA A 76 -17.62 -13.21 -5.12
C ALA A 76 -18.81 -13.62 -4.25
N VAL A 77 -18.63 -14.63 -3.39
CA VAL A 77 -19.67 -15.08 -2.43
C VAL A 77 -20.05 -13.96 -1.46
N ARG A 78 -19.08 -13.14 -1.03
CA ARG A 78 -19.29 -12.01 -0.13
C ARG A 78 -19.74 -10.72 -0.81
N GLY A 79 -19.73 -10.67 -2.15
CA GLY A 79 -20.01 -9.46 -2.92
C GLY A 79 -19.01 -8.33 -2.67
N GLU A 80 -17.74 -8.65 -2.42
CA GLU A 80 -16.70 -7.63 -2.18
C GLU A 80 -16.44 -6.80 -3.46
N VAL A 81 -16.35 -5.47 -3.29
CA VAL A 81 -16.08 -4.53 -4.39
C VAL A 81 -14.66 -3.96 -4.26
N ASP A 82 -13.89 -4.02 -5.35
CA ASP A 82 -12.57 -3.41 -5.43
C ASP A 82 -12.65 -2.02 -6.09
N HIS A 83 -12.34 -0.97 -5.33
CA HIS A 83 -12.36 0.41 -5.80
C HIS A 83 -11.09 0.85 -6.56
N LEU A 84 -10.17 -0.08 -6.87
CA LEU A 84 -8.99 0.20 -7.71
C LEU A 84 -8.09 1.33 -7.17
N ARG A 85 -7.96 1.44 -5.84
CA ARG A 85 -7.23 2.55 -5.20
C ARG A 85 -5.74 2.29 -5.06
N GLY A 86 -5.28 1.06 -5.27
CA GLY A 86 -3.93 0.61 -5.00
C GLY A 86 -3.21 0.20 -6.25
N ASN A 87 -1.92 0.00 -6.05
CA ASN A 87 -1.00 -0.08 -7.15
C ASN A 87 -1.16 -1.40 -7.91
N VAL A 88 -1.34 -2.51 -7.19
CA VAL A 88 -1.45 -3.85 -7.78
C VAL A 88 -2.68 -3.94 -8.67
N GLU A 89 -3.84 -3.57 -8.14
CA GLU A 89 -5.10 -3.65 -8.87
C GLU A 89 -5.16 -2.67 -10.05
N ARG A 90 -4.54 -1.48 -9.95
CA ARG A 90 -4.41 -0.56 -11.09
C ARG A 90 -3.55 -1.14 -12.20
N ILE A 91 -2.43 -1.79 -11.85
CA ILE A 91 -1.56 -2.48 -12.81
C ILE A 91 -2.34 -3.59 -13.54
N ILE A 92 -3.09 -4.41 -12.79
CA ILE A 92 -3.87 -5.51 -13.37
C ILE A 92 -4.86 -5.02 -14.43
N ILE A 93 -5.52 -3.87 -14.21
CA ILE A 93 -6.49 -3.33 -15.18
C ILE A 93 -5.88 -2.38 -16.21
N GLY A 94 -4.56 -2.14 -16.19
CA GLY A 94 -3.88 -1.21 -17.09
C GLY A 94 -4.18 0.27 -16.81
N LYS A 95 -4.58 0.64 -15.58
CA LYS A 95 -4.71 2.05 -15.18
C LYS A 95 -3.40 2.58 -14.62
N GLU A 96 -3.21 3.89 -14.76
CA GLU A 96 -2.10 4.62 -14.15
C GLU A 96 -2.05 4.40 -12.63
N VAL A 97 -0.86 4.09 -12.12
CA VAL A 97 -0.58 3.91 -10.70
C VAL A 97 -0.37 5.27 -10.02
N LYS A 98 -0.99 5.49 -8.86
CA LYS A 98 -0.87 6.74 -8.08
C LYS A 98 0.36 6.76 -7.18
N ILE A 99 1.54 6.61 -7.77
CA ILE A 99 2.84 6.77 -7.12
C ILE A 99 3.81 7.46 -8.09
N GLY A 100 4.77 8.22 -7.56
CA GLY A 100 5.77 8.91 -8.39
C GLY A 100 5.11 9.90 -9.34
N THR A 101 5.38 9.76 -10.64
CA THR A 101 4.83 10.64 -11.68
C THR A 101 3.31 10.57 -11.79
N GLY A 102 2.68 9.46 -11.40
CA GLY A 102 1.21 9.34 -11.44
C GLY A 102 0.48 10.06 -10.31
N LEU A 103 1.21 10.66 -9.35
CA LEU A 103 0.62 11.49 -8.28
C LEU A 103 0.18 12.87 -8.77
N VAL A 104 0.78 13.37 -9.85
CA VAL A 104 0.46 14.69 -10.39
C VAL A 104 -0.56 14.57 -11.51
N SER A 105 -1.46 15.55 -11.61
CA SER A 105 -2.35 15.71 -12.75
C SER A 105 -1.89 16.92 -13.55
N LEU A 106 -1.71 16.74 -14.85
CA LEU A 106 -1.36 17.85 -15.74
C LEU A 106 -2.65 18.52 -16.22
N LEU A 107 -2.68 19.84 -16.10
CA LEU A 107 -3.73 20.68 -16.67
C LEU A 107 -3.09 21.58 -17.72
N MET A 108 -3.68 21.61 -18.91
CA MET A 108 -3.25 22.52 -19.96
C MET A 108 -4.04 23.82 -19.84
N SER A 109 -3.35 24.93 -19.61
CA SER A 109 -3.95 26.26 -19.68
C SER A 109 -3.78 26.81 -21.10
N TYR A 110 -4.88 27.00 -21.81
CA TYR A 110 -4.87 27.67 -23.12
C TYR A 110 -5.18 29.16 -22.93
N PRO A 111 -4.26 30.08 -23.28
CA PRO A 111 -4.53 31.51 -23.22
C PRO A 111 -5.52 31.87 -24.33
N GLY A 112 -6.82 31.85 -24.01
CA GLY A 112 -7.90 32.19 -24.95
C GLY A 112 -9.24 31.48 -24.73
N VAL A 113 -9.35 30.52 -23.80
CA VAL A 113 -10.63 29.93 -23.39
C VAL A 113 -10.96 30.44 -22.00
N ALA A 114 -12.14 31.07 -21.88
CA ALA A 114 -12.65 31.68 -20.66
C ALA A 114 -12.45 30.76 -19.45
N ASP A 115 -11.95 31.36 -18.36
CA ASP A 115 -11.83 30.75 -17.05
C ASP A 115 -13.09 29.93 -16.76
N GLY A 116 -12.89 28.61 -16.60
CA GLY A 116 -13.93 27.63 -16.31
C GLY A 116 -14.54 27.82 -14.92
N SER A 117 -15.13 28.98 -14.69
CA SER A 117 -16.20 29.20 -13.72
C SER A 117 -17.43 28.43 -14.18
N GLY A 118 -17.34 27.10 -14.11
CA GLY A 118 -18.52 26.26 -14.02
C GLY A 118 -19.26 26.71 -12.79
N LYS A 119 -20.36 27.44 -12.99
CA LYS A 119 -21.34 27.72 -11.94
C LYS A 119 -21.66 26.39 -11.26
N GLU A 120 -21.45 26.32 -9.96
CA GLU A 120 -22.13 25.35 -9.11
C GLU A 120 -23.62 25.62 -9.26
N GLU A 121 -24.30 24.85 -10.13
CA GLU A 121 -25.75 24.71 -10.05
C GLU A 121 -26.04 23.98 -8.75
N LYS A 122 -26.49 24.76 -7.77
CA LYS A 122 -27.06 24.27 -6.52
C LYS A 122 -28.17 23.27 -6.82
N GLU A 123 -28.07 22.11 -6.19
CA GLU A 123 -29.20 21.21 -5.96
C GLU A 123 -30.37 22.02 -5.35
N ALA A 124 -31.48 22.07 -6.09
CA ALA A 124 -32.80 22.36 -5.57
C ALA A 124 -33.76 21.40 -6.28
N GLY A 125 -34.21 20.37 -5.55
CA GLY A 125 -35.12 19.33 -6.02
C GLY A 125 -35.09 18.12 -5.12
#